data_AF-A0AAU4F3X3-F1
#
_entry.id   AF-A0AAU4F3X3-F1
#
_cell.length_a   1.000
_cell.length_b   1.000
_cell.length_c   1.000
_cell.angle_alpha   90.00
_cell.angle_beta   90.00
_cell.angle_gamma   90.00
#
_symmetry.space_group_name_H-M   'P 1'
#
loop_
_entity.id
_entity.type
_entity.pdbx_description
1 polymer ?
#
loop_
_entity_poly.entity_id
_entity_poly.type
_entity_poly.pdbx_seq_one_letter_code
_entity_poly.pdbx_strand_id
1 'polypeptide(L)'
;MEKTFAGARLRHLRESRAMSQADLARVLEISPSYLNQIEHNSRPLTVPVLMRITQAFGVDTEFFANNDTSRLVADVKEALLDESLGVDVTTSELNELATNLPAIAQALVKLHRSYRNAVENTAALTTENGLGLHGSAASALPHEEVRDFFYERENYVAELDERAEKMAADIPLQRGQVLSALKDCLSQRYGVEVTSDGIDEAAGQQHRYEPLSRTLRLAPSLRVGQQAFRMASQIALLEYDDLITELADSWAFSGPAARSLARVGLANYFAGALILPYGPFLAAAERFRYDIERLCDHYGVGFETVCHRLSTLQRPKHRAVPFSFVRVDRAGNMSKRQSAAGFHFSRVGGACPLWNIYEAFTQPGKILTQIATLPDGKSYFWIARTISRNIGGYGSPGKTFTVGLGCELRHAGRLIYSTGLDLDEPAAATPIGMGCKVCERPACSQRAFPTIGKQLTVDENTSTFVPYPAVPKG
;
A
#
# COMPACT_ATOMS: atom_id res chain seq x y z
N MET A 1 -5.35 14.27 26.00
CA MET A 1 -4.15 14.10 25.16
C MET A 1 -3.53 12.77 25.55
N GLU A 2 -3.45 11.82 24.62
CA GLU A 2 -2.88 10.49 24.88
C GLU A 2 -1.41 10.57 25.30
N LYS A 3 -0.96 9.62 26.14
CA LYS A 3 0.44 9.51 26.57
C LYS A 3 1.24 8.83 25.45
N THR A 4 2.24 9.51 24.88
CA THR A 4 3.09 8.95 23.82
C THR A 4 4.21 8.10 24.40
N PHE A 5 4.24 6.81 24.10
CA PHE A 5 5.32 5.89 24.48
C PHE A 5 6.06 5.45 23.23
N ALA A 6 7.30 5.93 23.04
CA ALA A 6 8.08 5.69 21.83
C ALA A 6 9.57 5.43 22.13
N GLY A 7 9.85 4.76 23.26
CA GLY A 7 11.20 4.54 23.78
C GLY A 7 12.11 3.77 22.83
N ALA A 8 11.62 2.72 22.17
CA ALA A 8 12.40 1.96 21.19
C ALA A 8 12.76 2.79 19.95
N ARG A 9 11.85 3.65 19.47
CA ARG A 9 12.14 4.56 18.35
C ARG A 9 13.17 5.61 18.73
N LEU A 10 13.09 6.14 19.96
CA LEU A 10 14.08 7.08 20.48
C LEU A 10 15.46 6.42 20.61
N ARG A 11 15.50 5.17 21.11
CA ARG A 11 16.73 4.36 21.20
C ARG A 11 17.32 4.09 19.82
N HIS A 12 16.50 3.69 18.86
CA HIS A 12 16.95 3.45 17.49
C HIS A 12 17.46 4.73 16.83
N LEU A 13 16.76 5.86 16.98
CA LEU A 13 17.22 7.17 16.51
C LEU A 13 18.59 7.51 17.10
N ARG A 14 18.78 7.28 18.41
CA ARG A 14 20.06 7.48 19.10
C ARG A 14 21.18 6.62 18.50
N GLU A 15 20.91 5.32 18.34
CA GLU A 15 21.88 4.34 17.84
C GLU A 15 22.25 4.58 16.37
N SER A 16 21.27 4.96 15.54
CA SER A 16 21.49 5.33 14.13
C SER A 16 22.41 6.55 13.96
N ARG A 17 22.51 7.39 15.00
CA ARG A 17 23.40 8.56 15.07
C ARG A 17 24.68 8.29 15.87
N ALA A 18 24.93 7.03 16.23
CA ALA A 18 26.08 6.58 17.03
C ALA A 18 26.25 7.35 18.35
N MET A 19 25.16 7.76 18.98
CA MET A 19 25.18 8.54 20.23
C MET A 19 25.05 7.65 21.47
N SER A 20 25.76 7.99 22.55
CA SER A 20 25.49 7.40 23.87
C SER A 20 24.23 7.98 24.49
N GLN A 21 23.63 7.30 25.47
CA GLN A 21 22.48 7.85 26.23
C GLN A 21 22.86 9.19 26.90
N ALA A 22 24.08 9.33 27.41
CA ALA A 22 24.54 10.57 28.02
C ALA A 22 24.61 11.72 27.00
N ASP A 23 25.03 11.44 25.76
CA ASP A 23 25.12 12.45 24.71
C ASP A 23 23.73 12.89 24.24
N LEU A 24 22.81 11.95 24.04
CA LEU A 24 21.43 12.31 23.67
C LEU A 24 20.74 13.09 24.79
N ALA A 25 20.95 12.72 26.06
CA ALA A 25 20.39 13.45 27.18
C ALA A 25 20.89 14.89 27.23
N ARG A 26 22.18 15.11 26.92
CA ARG A 26 22.77 16.45 26.81
C ARG A 26 22.15 17.26 25.67
N VAL A 27 22.01 16.67 24.48
CA VAL A 27 21.38 17.31 23.31
C VAL A 27 19.92 17.70 23.58
N LEU A 28 19.19 16.86 24.31
CA LEU A 28 17.79 17.10 24.66
C LEU A 28 17.62 17.91 25.96
N GLU A 29 18.71 18.38 26.56
CA GLU A 29 18.72 19.13 27.82
C GLU A 29 17.88 18.45 28.92
N ILE A 30 18.06 17.14 29.09
CA ILE A 30 17.41 16.32 30.13
C ILE A 30 18.45 15.47 30.86
N SER A 31 18.07 14.89 32.00
CA SER A 31 18.98 13.99 32.72
C SER A 31 19.10 12.62 32.01
N PRO A 32 20.28 11.97 32.03
CA PRO A 32 20.45 10.62 31.49
C PRO A 32 19.49 9.60 32.11
N SER A 33 19.17 9.74 33.40
CA SER A 33 18.19 8.90 34.08
C SER A 33 16.77 9.09 33.51
N TYR A 34 16.37 10.34 33.22
CA TYR A 34 15.08 10.61 32.61
C TYR A 34 15.01 10.11 31.16
N LEU A 35 16.09 10.28 30.37
CA LEU A 35 16.18 9.69 29.04
C LEU A 35 16.07 8.17 29.10
N ASN A 36 16.74 7.51 30.05
CA ASN A 36 16.66 6.06 30.20
C ASN A 36 15.24 5.58 30.50
N GLN A 37 14.50 6.29 31.35
CA GLN A 37 13.09 6.00 31.64
C GLN A 37 12.19 6.18 30.41
N ILE A 38 12.47 7.17 29.55
CA ILE A 38 11.74 7.36 28.29
C ILE A 38 12.08 6.25 27.29
N GLU A 39 13.37 5.90 27.13
CA GLU A 39 13.82 4.83 26.22
C GLU A 39 13.30 3.44 26.60
N HIS A 40 12.90 3.23 27.86
CA HIS A 40 12.30 2.00 28.36
C HIS A 40 10.77 2.10 28.55
N ASN A 41 10.14 3.16 28.03
CA ASN A 41 8.71 3.40 28.15
C ASN A 41 8.19 3.46 29.62
N SER A 42 9.07 3.61 30.61
CA SER A 42 8.69 3.82 32.01
C SER A 42 8.10 5.21 32.25
N ARG A 43 8.45 6.18 31.40
CA ARG A 43 7.81 7.49 31.33
C ARG A 43 7.42 7.84 29.89
N PRO A 44 6.27 8.49 29.68
CA PRO A 44 5.88 8.94 28.35
C PRO A 44 6.77 10.07 27.87
N LEU A 45 6.93 10.16 26.55
CA LEU A 45 7.58 11.26 25.87
C LEU A 45 6.71 12.51 25.98
N THR A 46 7.19 13.53 26.68
CA THR A 46 6.46 14.78 26.86
C THR A 46 6.60 15.68 25.64
N VAL A 47 5.62 16.56 25.40
CA VAL A 47 5.64 17.52 24.27
C VAL A 47 6.93 18.35 24.22
N PRO A 48 7.46 18.89 25.34
CA PRO A 48 8.73 19.63 25.31
C PRO A 48 9.92 18.78 24.83
N VAL A 49 10.01 17.52 25.27
CA VAL A 49 11.09 16.61 24.85
C VAL A 49 10.91 16.23 23.38
N LEU A 50 9.68 15.97 22.94
CA LEU A 50 9.36 15.71 21.54
C LEU A 50 9.77 16.90 20.64
N MET A 51 9.46 18.14 21.03
CA MET A 51 9.87 19.33 20.26
C MET A 51 11.40 19.44 20.18
N ARG A 52 12.12 19.19 21.28
CA ARG A 52 13.60 19.17 21.27
C ARG A 52 14.17 18.09 20.35
N ILE A 53 13.56 16.90 20.33
CA ILE A 53 13.95 15.83 19.39
C ILE A 53 13.70 16.27 17.94
N THR A 54 12.53 16.85 17.66
CA THR A 54 12.20 17.31 16.30
C THR A 54 13.15 18.41 15.81
N GLN A 55 13.56 19.32 16.70
CA GLN A 55 14.53 20.37 16.39
C GLN A 55 15.94 19.82 16.21
N ALA A 56 16.39 18.93 17.09
CA ALA A 56 17.75 18.39 17.05
C ALA A 56 17.99 17.43 15.87
N PHE A 57 16.98 16.65 15.50
CA PHE A 57 17.13 15.56 14.51
C PHE A 57 16.32 15.76 13.22
N GLY A 58 15.51 16.81 13.14
CA GLY A 58 14.67 17.10 11.97
C GLY A 58 13.54 16.10 11.74
N VAL A 59 13.22 15.25 12.72
CA VAL A 59 12.15 14.24 12.66
C VAL A 59 10.79 14.88 13.01
N ASP A 60 9.73 14.50 12.30
CA ASP A 60 8.37 14.98 12.58
C ASP A 60 7.82 14.39 13.88
N THR A 61 6.86 15.06 14.53
CA THR A 61 6.10 14.51 15.66
C THR A 61 5.39 13.19 15.32
N GLU A 62 4.97 13.02 14.07
CA GLU A 62 4.42 11.77 13.55
C GLU A 62 5.43 10.62 13.47
N PHE A 63 6.74 10.90 13.42
CA PHE A 63 7.78 9.86 13.54
C PHE A 63 7.68 9.10 14.87
N PHE A 64 7.06 9.70 15.89
CA PHE A 64 6.79 9.05 17.18
C PHE A 64 5.32 8.62 17.34
N ALA A 65 4.49 8.80 16.31
CA ALA A 65 3.10 8.33 16.30
C ALA A 65 3.02 6.82 16.00
N ASN A 66 2.08 6.13 16.66
CA ASN A 66 1.90 4.66 16.68
C ASN A 66 1.51 3.99 15.34
N ASN A 67 1.67 4.66 14.20
CA ASN A 67 1.16 4.16 12.92
C ASN A 67 1.91 2.90 12.41
N ASP A 68 3.24 2.79 12.56
CA ASP A 68 3.95 1.55 12.17
C ASP A 68 3.77 0.42 13.17
N THR A 69 3.59 0.74 14.45
CA THR A 69 3.36 -0.28 15.48
C THR A 69 2.07 -1.03 15.18
N SER A 70 1.01 -0.30 14.82
CA SER A 70 -0.27 -0.90 14.43
C SER A 70 -0.15 -1.90 13.28
N ARG A 71 0.68 -1.56 12.30
CA ARG A 71 0.96 -2.37 11.11
C ARG A 71 1.70 -3.65 11.47
N LEU A 72 2.79 -3.51 12.24
CA LEU A 72 3.60 -4.63 12.70
C LEU A 72 2.82 -5.55 13.66
N VAL A 73 1.97 -5.00 14.53
CA VAL A 73 1.09 -5.77 15.42
C VAL A 73 0.15 -6.66 14.62
N ALA A 74 -0.44 -6.14 13.54
CA ALA A 74 -1.34 -6.91 12.69
C ALA A 74 -0.60 -8.00 11.91
N ASP A 75 0.60 -7.70 11.38
CA ASP A 75 1.48 -8.69 10.74
C ASP A 75 1.88 -9.82 11.71
N VAL A 76 2.27 -9.49 12.94
CA VAL A 76 2.61 -10.50 13.97
C VAL A 76 1.37 -11.30 14.37
N LYS A 77 0.20 -10.64 14.54
CA LYS A 77 -1.05 -11.34 14.84
C LYS A 77 -1.35 -12.38 13.77
N GLU A 78 -1.26 -12.01 12.49
CA GLU A 78 -1.45 -12.95 11.38
C GLU A 78 -0.47 -14.12 11.45
N ALA A 79 0.82 -13.85 11.74
CA ALA A 79 1.83 -14.89 11.87
C ALA A 79 1.61 -15.86 13.05
N LEU A 80 0.99 -15.39 14.14
CA LEU A 80 0.75 -16.16 15.35
C LEU A 80 -0.65 -16.80 15.41
N LEU A 81 -1.54 -16.50 14.46
CA LEU A 81 -2.85 -17.16 14.33
C LEU A 81 -2.77 -18.62 13.83
N ASP A 82 -1.57 -19.10 13.47
CA ASP A 82 -1.35 -20.48 13.03
C ASP A 82 -1.33 -21.45 14.22
N GLU A 83 -2.34 -22.33 14.31
CA GLU A 83 -2.47 -23.32 15.40
C GLU A 83 -1.26 -24.23 15.57
N SER A 84 -0.46 -24.43 14.53
CA SER A 84 0.77 -25.23 14.62
C SER A 84 1.77 -24.67 15.63
N LEU A 85 1.65 -23.39 15.98
CA LEU A 85 2.50 -22.73 16.97
C LEU A 85 2.03 -22.98 18.41
N GLY A 86 0.74 -23.27 18.63
CA GLY A 86 0.19 -23.56 19.95
C GLY A 86 0.29 -22.43 20.98
N VAL A 87 0.36 -21.16 20.54
CA VAL A 87 0.48 -19.99 21.43
C VAL A 87 -0.79 -19.14 21.38
N ASP A 88 -1.43 -18.92 22.54
CA ASP A 88 -2.48 -17.91 22.70
C ASP A 88 -1.82 -16.59 23.14
N VAL A 89 -1.80 -15.59 22.25
CA VAL A 89 -1.21 -14.26 22.52
C VAL A 89 -2.29 -13.19 22.59
N THR A 90 -2.24 -12.37 23.64
CA THR A 90 -3.14 -11.23 23.82
C THR A 90 -2.74 -10.03 22.95
N THR A 91 -3.68 -9.15 22.64
CA THR A 91 -3.39 -7.92 21.90
C THR A 91 -2.41 -7.01 22.64
N SER A 92 -2.36 -7.07 23.98
CA SER A 92 -1.40 -6.30 24.78
C SER A 92 0.03 -6.80 24.55
N GLU A 93 0.25 -8.11 24.57
CA GLU A 93 1.57 -8.72 24.33
C GLU A 93 2.07 -8.47 22.90
N LEU A 94 1.17 -8.51 21.91
CA LEU A 94 1.51 -8.15 20.53
C LEU A 94 1.97 -6.69 20.41
N ASN A 95 1.25 -5.76 21.06
CA ASN A 95 1.62 -4.35 21.10
C ASN A 95 2.97 -4.16 21.80
N GLU A 96 3.22 -4.88 22.90
CA GLU A 96 4.48 -4.82 23.62
C GLU A 96 5.65 -5.33 22.77
N LEU A 97 5.48 -6.46 22.08
CA LEU A 97 6.48 -7.03 21.19
C LEU A 97 6.81 -6.08 20.03
N ALA A 98 5.78 -5.54 19.35
CA ALA A 98 5.97 -4.62 18.23
C ALA A 98 6.58 -3.28 18.67
N THR A 99 6.30 -2.83 19.90
CA THR A 99 6.80 -1.55 20.42
C THR A 99 8.21 -1.66 20.98
N ASN A 100 8.49 -2.69 21.78
CA ASN A 100 9.75 -2.82 22.51
C ASN A 100 10.80 -3.64 21.74
N LEU A 101 10.38 -4.60 20.91
CA LEU A 101 11.23 -5.53 20.18
C LEU A 101 10.87 -5.62 18.68
N PRO A 102 10.82 -4.48 17.95
CA PRO A 102 10.34 -4.44 16.56
C PRO A 102 11.16 -5.31 15.61
N ALA A 103 12.48 -5.42 15.82
CA ALA A 103 13.34 -6.27 14.99
C ALA A 103 12.99 -7.76 15.13
N ILE A 104 12.61 -8.21 16.34
CA ILE A 104 12.20 -9.60 16.59
C ILE A 104 10.82 -9.84 15.99
N ALA A 105 9.88 -8.91 16.19
CA ALA A 105 8.56 -8.95 15.55
C ALA A 105 8.67 -9.08 14.03
N GLN A 106 9.52 -8.27 13.39
CA GLN A 106 9.78 -8.34 11.95
C GLN A 106 10.40 -9.67 11.52
N ALA A 107 11.35 -10.20 12.31
CA ALA A 107 11.97 -11.50 12.03
C ALA A 107 10.95 -12.66 12.10
N LEU A 108 10.05 -12.63 13.09
CA LEU A 108 8.96 -13.60 13.23
C LEU A 108 8.02 -13.57 12.03
N VAL A 109 7.61 -12.37 11.61
CA VAL A 109 6.76 -12.18 10.43
C VAL A 109 7.46 -12.71 9.17
N LYS A 110 8.75 -12.42 8.98
CA LYS A 110 9.54 -12.95 7.86
C LYS A 110 9.64 -14.47 7.89
N LEU A 111 9.88 -15.06 9.06
CA LEU A 111 9.96 -16.51 9.22
C LEU A 111 8.64 -17.19 8.87
N HIS A 112 7.52 -16.67 9.39
CA HIS A 112 6.19 -17.21 9.09
C HIS A 112 5.87 -17.09 7.59
N ARG A 113 6.21 -15.97 6.95
CA ARG A 113 6.07 -15.81 5.49
C ARG A 113 6.87 -16.86 4.72
N SER A 114 8.13 -17.08 5.08
CA SER A 114 8.97 -18.11 4.45
C SER A 114 8.39 -19.51 4.67
N TYR A 115 7.89 -19.81 5.87
CA TYR A 115 7.23 -21.08 6.17
C TYR A 115 5.97 -21.28 5.33
N ARG A 116 5.08 -20.29 5.26
CA ARG A 116 3.85 -20.36 4.46
C ARG A 116 4.14 -20.56 2.98
N ASN A 117 5.08 -19.79 2.42
CA ASN A 117 5.51 -19.96 1.04
C ASN A 117 6.03 -21.38 0.81
N ALA A 118 6.81 -21.94 1.73
CA ALA A 118 7.26 -23.32 1.63
C ALA A 118 6.08 -24.31 1.65
N VAL A 119 5.11 -24.16 2.56
CA VAL A 119 3.94 -25.03 2.67
C VAL A 119 3.04 -24.95 1.43
N GLU A 120 2.71 -23.76 0.95
CA GLU A 120 1.89 -23.55 -0.25
C GLU A 120 2.57 -24.09 -1.51
N ASN A 121 3.87 -23.89 -1.64
CA ASN A 121 4.65 -24.47 -2.73
C ASN A 121 4.66 -26.01 -2.65
N THR A 122 4.81 -26.57 -1.46
CA THR A 122 4.75 -28.03 -1.27
C THR A 122 3.37 -28.57 -1.65
N ALA A 123 2.30 -27.88 -1.24
CA ALA A 123 0.93 -28.25 -1.61
C ALA A 123 0.71 -28.19 -3.13
N ALA A 124 1.18 -27.12 -3.80
CA ALA A 124 1.10 -26.96 -5.25
C ALA A 124 1.82 -28.09 -6.01
N LEU A 125 3.02 -28.46 -5.55
CA LEU A 125 3.81 -29.58 -6.09
C LEU A 125 3.13 -30.94 -5.87
N THR A 126 2.36 -31.11 -4.81
CA THR A 126 1.59 -32.35 -4.56
C THR A 126 0.27 -32.44 -5.33
N THR A 127 -0.33 -31.31 -5.70
CA THR A 127 -1.56 -31.29 -6.52
C THR A 127 -1.30 -31.48 -8.01
N GLU A 128 -0.11 -31.14 -8.49
CA GLU A 128 0.32 -31.42 -9.87
C GLU A 128 1.05 -32.77 -9.91
N ASN A 129 0.36 -33.83 -10.38
CA ASN A 129 0.93 -35.16 -10.58
C ASN A 129 2.13 -35.14 -11.56
N GLY A 130 3.33 -34.80 -11.08
CA GLY A 130 4.60 -35.24 -11.64
C GLY A 130 4.91 -34.89 -13.12
N LEU A 131 4.28 -33.89 -13.72
CA LEU A 131 4.59 -33.42 -15.08
C LEU A 131 4.97 -31.94 -15.02
N GLY A 132 6.25 -31.70 -14.78
CA GLY A 132 6.78 -30.38 -14.39
C GLY A 132 6.88 -29.34 -15.51
N LEU A 133 7.08 -28.10 -15.07
CA LEU A 133 7.96 -27.15 -15.72
C LEU A 133 8.65 -26.27 -14.65
N HIS A 134 9.94 -26.04 -14.87
CA HIS A 134 10.92 -25.55 -13.90
C HIS A 134 10.64 -24.17 -13.27
N GLY A 135 10.97 -24.08 -11.98
CA GLY A 135 11.34 -22.85 -11.29
C GLY A 135 11.70 -23.15 -9.83
N SER A 136 12.95 -22.91 -9.44
CA SER A 136 13.51 -23.14 -8.10
C SER A 136 12.51 -22.91 -6.95
N ALA A 137 12.23 -23.99 -6.25
CA ALA A 137 11.35 -24.08 -5.09
C ALA A 137 12.02 -23.41 -3.86
N ALA A 138 11.70 -22.14 -3.60
CA ALA A 138 11.88 -21.45 -2.30
C ALA A 138 11.53 -19.95 -2.31
N SER A 139 11.41 -19.29 -3.47
CA SER A 139 11.26 -17.82 -3.48
C SER A 139 9.81 -17.35 -3.38
N ALA A 140 9.60 -16.21 -2.70
CA ALA A 140 8.37 -15.44 -2.84
C ALA A 140 8.13 -15.12 -4.33
N LEU A 141 6.85 -14.95 -4.73
CA LEU A 141 6.55 -14.59 -6.11
C LEU A 141 7.10 -13.18 -6.40
N PRO A 142 7.71 -12.93 -7.57
CA PRO A 142 8.38 -11.65 -7.86
C PRO A 142 7.55 -10.39 -7.59
N HIS A 143 6.24 -10.45 -7.84
CA HIS A 143 5.33 -9.32 -7.62
C HIS A 143 5.06 -9.03 -6.14
N GLU A 144 5.17 -10.04 -5.27
CA GLU A 144 5.01 -9.87 -3.83
C GLU A 144 6.23 -9.23 -3.19
N GLU A 145 7.43 -9.57 -3.65
CA GLU A 145 8.66 -8.92 -3.19
C GLU A 145 8.67 -7.44 -3.56
N VAL A 146 8.25 -7.11 -4.79
CA VAL A 146 8.14 -5.71 -5.22
C VAL A 146 7.07 -4.98 -4.41
N ARG A 147 5.95 -5.62 -4.09
CA ARG A 147 4.94 -5.05 -3.18
C ARG A 147 5.56 -4.74 -1.81
N ASP A 148 6.26 -5.70 -1.22
CA ASP A 148 6.88 -5.57 0.10
C ASP A 148 7.98 -4.48 0.08
N PHE A 149 8.74 -4.36 -1.03
CA PHE A 149 9.71 -3.29 -1.26
C PHE A 149 9.11 -1.87 -1.19
N PHE A 150 7.94 -1.65 -1.82
CA PHE A 150 7.23 -0.37 -1.75
C PHE A 150 6.54 -0.17 -0.40
N TYR A 151 6.10 -1.24 0.23
CA TYR A 151 5.45 -1.23 1.53
C TYR A 151 6.40 -0.77 2.66
N GLU A 152 7.65 -1.24 2.66
CA GLU A 152 8.67 -0.78 3.63
C GLU A 152 9.04 0.71 3.46
N ARG A 153 8.67 1.32 2.33
CA ARG A 153 8.89 2.75 2.05
C ARG A 153 7.66 3.61 2.28
N GLU A 154 6.64 3.09 2.97
CA GLU A 154 5.34 3.78 3.15
C GLU A 154 4.73 4.24 1.82
N ASN A 155 5.05 3.52 0.73
CA ASN A 155 4.64 3.85 -0.64
C ASN A 155 5.10 5.25 -1.13
N TYR A 156 6.17 5.81 -0.57
CA TYR A 156 6.80 7.07 -1.01
C TYR A 156 8.29 6.87 -1.28
N VAL A 157 8.76 7.27 -2.47
CA VAL A 157 10.16 7.16 -2.89
C VAL A 157 10.71 8.56 -3.11
N ALA A 158 11.24 9.18 -2.05
CA ALA A 158 11.64 10.58 -2.01
C ALA A 158 12.60 10.96 -3.15
N GLU A 159 13.58 10.09 -3.38
CA GLU A 159 14.66 10.29 -4.34
C GLU A 159 14.13 10.45 -5.76
N LEU A 160 13.08 9.72 -6.13
CA LEU A 160 12.43 9.82 -7.43
C LEU A 160 11.38 10.92 -7.45
N ASP A 161 10.62 11.10 -6.38
CA ASP A 161 9.51 12.06 -6.33
C ASP A 161 10.01 13.50 -6.47
N GLU A 162 11.06 13.86 -5.73
CA GLU A 162 11.64 15.20 -5.75
C GLU A 162 12.28 15.52 -7.11
N ARG A 163 12.92 14.52 -7.74
CA ARG A 163 13.49 14.67 -9.09
C ARG A 163 12.40 14.80 -10.15
N ALA A 164 11.33 14.02 -10.04
CA ALA A 164 10.19 14.10 -10.93
C ALA A 164 9.50 15.47 -10.83
N GLU A 165 9.31 15.98 -9.62
CA GLU A 165 8.73 17.31 -9.39
C GLU A 165 9.63 18.43 -9.94
N LYS A 166 10.95 18.34 -9.72
CA LYS A 166 11.90 19.29 -10.31
C LYS A 166 11.85 19.27 -11.83
N MET A 167 11.86 18.10 -12.45
CA MET A 167 11.76 17.97 -13.91
C MET A 167 10.41 18.45 -14.43
N ALA A 168 9.31 18.24 -13.70
CA ALA A 168 7.99 18.74 -14.07
C ALA A 168 7.94 20.28 -14.16
N ALA A 169 8.81 21.01 -13.43
CA ALA A 169 8.91 22.46 -13.52
C ALA A 169 9.56 22.92 -14.85
N ASP A 170 10.40 22.07 -15.46
CA ASP A 170 11.11 22.37 -16.71
C ASP A 170 10.32 21.92 -17.96
N ILE A 171 9.31 21.07 -17.80
CA ILE A 171 8.47 20.56 -18.88
C ILE A 171 7.09 21.23 -18.82
N PRO A 172 6.55 21.77 -19.92
CA PRO A 172 5.24 22.42 -19.93
C PRO A 172 4.09 21.39 -19.85
N LEU A 173 3.93 20.72 -18.71
CA LEU A 173 2.91 19.70 -18.45
C LEU A 173 1.54 20.34 -18.17
N GLN A 174 0.96 20.98 -19.17
CA GLN A 174 -0.37 21.59 -19.10
C GLN A 174 -1.46 20.59 -19.51
N ARG A 175 -2.67 20.77 -18.96
CA ARG A 175 -3.85 19.97 -19.32
C ARG A 175 -4.05 20.01 -20.84
N GLY A 176 -4.18 18.84 -21.46
CA GLY A 176 -4.32 18.70 -22.91
C GLY A 176 -3.01 18.71 -23.71
N GLN A 177 -1.89 19.10 -23.11
CA GLN A 177 -0.58 19.18 -23.77
C GLN A 177 0.46 18.20 -23.19
N VAL A 178 0.12 17.46 -22.14
CA VAL A 178 1.03 16.48 -21.51
C VAL A 178 1.66 15.53 -22.52
N LEU A 179 0.87 15.00 -23.46
CA LEU A 179 1.36 14.04 -24.45
C LEU A 179 2.41 14.67 -25.39
N SER A 180 2.12 15.85 -25.93
CA SER A 180 3.05 16.55 -26.82
C SER A 180 4.31 16.98 -26.07
N ALA A 181 4.16 17.52 -24.85
CA ALA A 181 5.30 17.95 -24.04
C ALA A 181 6.26 16.79 -23.70
N LEU A 182 5.71 15.61 -23.38
CA LEU A 182 6.54 14.42 -23.14
C LEU A 182 7.20 13.89 -24.42
N LYS A 183 6.49 13.93 -25.56
CA LYS A 183 7.06 13.56 -26.87
C LYS A 183 8.20 14.49 -27.26
N ASP A 184 8.01 15.81 -27.09
CA ASP A 184 9.01 16.83 -27.37
C ASP A 184 10.22 16.68 -26.44
N CYS A 185 9.99 16.41 -25.16
CA CYS A 185 11.06 16.10 -24.20
C CYS A 185 11.88 14.88 -24.64
N LEU A 186 11.22 13.77 -24.98
CA LEU A 186 11.87 12.56 -25.50
C LEU A 186 12.70 12.85 -26.76
N SER A 187 12.15 13.61 -27.70
CA SER A 187 12.83 13.95 -28.96
C SER A 187 14.02 14.89 -28.74
N GLN A 188 13.80 16.02 -28.07
CA GLN A 188 14.79 17.11 -27.96
C GLN A 188 15.92 16.78 -26.98
N ARG A 189 15.60 16.17 -25.82
CA ARG A 189 16.59 15.90 -24.76
C ARG A 189 17.26 14.55 -24.94
N TYR A 190 16.53 13.55 -25.38
CA TYR A 190 17.02 12.16 -25.42
C TYR A 190 17.22 11.63 -26.85
N GLY A 191 16.82 12.37 -27.88
CA GLY A 191 16.88 11.92 -29.27
C GLY A 191 16.01 10.70 -29.53
N VAL A 192 14.91 10.54 -28.77
CA VAL A 192 13.99 9.42 -28.88
C VAL A 192 12.82 9.77 -29.79
N GLU A 193 12.61 8.97 -30.83
CA GLU A 193 11.46 9.07 -31.71
C GLU A 193 10.28 8.27 -31.14
N VAL A 194 9.10 8.90 -31.05
CA VAL A 194 7.87 8.21 -30.63
C VAL A 194 6.96 7.99 -31.85
N THR A 195 6.70 6.72 -32.17
CA THR A 195 5.88 6.28 -33.31
C THR A 195 4.92 5.15 -32.92
N SER A 196 3.91 4.88 -33.74
CA SER A 196 3.09 3.67 -33.66
C SER A 196 3.53 2.58 -34.64
N ASP A 197 4.42 2.90 -35.58
CA ASP A 197 4.75 1.99 -36.67
C ASP A 197 5.47 0.74 -36.15
N GLY A 198 5.17 -0.41 -36.75
CA GLY A 198 5.85 -1.67 -36.46
C GLY A 198 5.51 -2.32 -35.11
N ILE A 199 4.48 -1.84 -34.39
CA ILE A 199 3.97 -2.53 -33.20
C ILE A 199 2.93 -3.57 -33.57
N ASP A 200 3.07 -4.79 -33.03
CA ASP A 200 2.14 -5.89 -33.28
C ASP A 200 1.09 -5.98 -32.16
N GLU A 201 -0.03 -5.29 -32.35
CA GLU A 201 -1.15 -5.34 -31.42
C GLU A 201 -1.85 -6.70 -31.40
N ALA A 202 -1.81 -7.45 -32.50
CA ALA A 202 -2.40 -8.79 -32.59
C ALA A 202 -1.63 -9.79 -31.72
N ALA A 203 -0.31 -9.62 -31.60
CA ALA A 203 0.53 -10.33 -30.64
C ALA A 203 0.45 -9.75 -29.20
N GLY A 204 -0.41 -8.76 -28.96
CA GLY A 204 -0.61 -8.14 -27.64
C GLY A 204 0.43 -7.10 -27.24
N GLN A 205 1.30 -6.65 -28.16
CA GLN A 205 2.29 -5.62 -27.85
C GLN A 205 1.62 -4.26 -27.68
N GLN A 206 1.85 -3.62 -26.53
CA GLN A 206 1.31 -2.29 -26.23
C GLN A 206 2.35 -1.18 -26.33
N HIS A 207 3.62 -1.53 -26.11
CA HIS A 207 4.75 -0.62 -26.28
C HIS A 207 6.04 -1.42 -26.48
N ARG A 208 7.03 -0.80 -27.12
CA ARG A 208 8.39 -1.34 -27.26
C ARG A 208 9.39 -0.20 -27.40
N TYR A 209 10.45 -0.22 -26.61
CA TYR A 209 11.58 0.69 -26.78
C TYR A 209 12.77 -0.05 -27.39
N GLU A 210 13.37 0.52 -28.43
CA GLU A 210 14.55 0.01 -29.11
C GLU A 210 15.76 0.90 -28.80
N PRO A 211 16.70 0.47 -27.92
CA PRO A 211 17.79 1.35 -27.47
C PRO A 211 18.76 1.79 -28.56
N LEU A 212 19.01 0.93 -29.56
CA LEU A 212 19.96 1.21 -30.64
C LEU A 212 19.45 2.29 -31.60
N SER A 213 18.19 2.20 -32.01
CA SER A 213 17.51 3.16 -32.89
C SER A 213 16.92 4.34 -32.14
N ARG A 214 16.86 4.29 -30.80
CA ARG A 214 16.16 5.25 -29.93
C ARG A 214 14.71 5.46 -30.35
N THR A 215 14.02 4.38 -30.68
CA THR A 215 12.62 4.43 -31.09
C THR A 215 11.72 3.86 -29.99
N LEU A 216 10.77 4.67 -29.51
CA LEU A 216 9.68 4.23 -28.63
C LEU A 216 8.41 4.01 -29.45
N ARG A 217 8.05 2.74 -29.65
CA ARG A 217 6.82 2.31 -30.32
C ARG A 217 5.68 2.21 -29.32
N LEU A 218 4.53 2.82 -29.59
CA LEU A 218 3.33 2.76 -28.75
C LEU A 218 2.12 2.30 -29.57
N ALA A 219 1.31 1.41 -29.00
CA ALA A 219 0.12 0.92 -29.67
C ALA A 219 -0.94 2.03 -29.82
N PRO A 220 -1.51 2.24 -31.02
CA PRO A 220 -2.61 3.19 -31.24
C PRO A 220 -3.80 2.99 -30.30
N SER A 221 -4.08 1.75 -29.87
CA SER A 221 -5.16 1.44 -28.92
C SER A 221 -4.92 1.92 -27.49
N LEU A 222 -3.72 2.39 -27.15
CA LEU A 222 -3.45 3.00 -25.84
C LEU A 222 -4.19 4.32 -25.72
N ARG A 223 -4.92 4.51 -24.60
CA ARG A 223 -5.51 5.81 -24.28
C ARG A 223 -4.41 6.85 -24.09
N VAL A 224 -4.72 8.13 -24.34
CA VAL A 224 -3.78 9.26 -24.23
C VAL A 224 -3.01 9.25 -22.90
N GLY A 225 -3.70 9.07 -21.77
CA GLY A 225 -3.03 8.99 -20.47
C GLY A 225 -2.08 7.80 -20.32
N GLN A 226 -2.34 6.67 -21.00
CA GLN A 226 -1.43 5.52 -20.98
C GLN A 226 -0.19 5.77 -21.84
N GLN A 227 -0.35 6.43 -22.98
CA GLN A 227 0.78 6.84 -23.82
C GLN A 227 1.68 7.83 -23.05
N ALA A 228 1.08 8.85 -22.41
CA ALA A 228 1.79 9.78 -21.55
C ALA A 228 2.56 9.06 -20.42
N PHE A 229 1.90 8.13 -19.72
CA PHE A 229 2.55 7.36 -18.66
C PHE A 229 3.71 6.51 -19.18
N ARG A 230 3.59 5.89 -20.37
CA ARG A 230 4.69 5.12 -20.97
C ARG A 230 5.87 6.00 -21.38
N MET A 231 5.61 7.17 -21.96
CA MET A 231 6.67 8.13 -22.28
C MET A 231 7.37 8.63 -21.01
N ALA A 232 6.62 8.98 -19.98
CA ALA A 232 7.18 9.40 -18.70
C ALA A 232 8.00 8.30 -18.00
N SER A 233 7.54 7.04 -18.03
CA SER A 233 8.32 5.90 -17.54
C SER A 233 9.61 5.70 -18.36
N GLN A 234 9.56 5.93 -19.67
CA GLN A 234 10.75 5.83 -20.52
C GLN A 234 11.76 6.94 -20.23
N ILE A 235 11.29 8.17 -19.95
CA ILE A 235 12.16 9.26 -19.47
C ILE A 235 12.86 8.86 -18.17
N ALA A 236 12.13 8.24 -17.23
CA ALA A 236 12.71 7.75 -15.98
C ALA A 236 13.87 6.78 -16.21
N LEU A 237 13.67 5.81 -17.11
CA LEU A 237 14.66 4.78 -17.46
C LEU A 237 15.84 5.32 -18.26
N LEU A 238 15.74 6.51 -18.87
CA LEU A 238 16.83 7.14 -19.60
C LEU A 238 17.63 8.11 -18.74
N GLU A 239 16.94 8.94 -17.95
CA GLU A 239 17.58 9.98 -17.14
C GLU A 239 18.10 9.45 -15.81
N TYR A 240 17.37 8.52 -15.19
CA TYR A 240 17.60 8.10 -13.81
C TYR A 240 17.89 6.60 -13.71
N ASP A 241 18.47 5.99 -14.74
CA ASP A 241 18.77 4.56 -14.75
C ASP A 241 19.67 4.16 -13.57
N ASP A 242 20.73 4.92 -13.30
CA ASP A 242 21.65 4.66 -12.19
C ASP A 242 20.94 4.72 -10.83
N LEU A 243 20.09 5.72 -10.61
CA LEU A 243 19.31 5.85 -9.37
C LEU A 243 18.26 4.73 -9.25
N ILE A 244 17.58 4.38 -10.33
CA ILE A 244 16.63 3.26 -10.36
C ILE A 244 17.36 1.94 -10.08
N THR A 245 18.59 1.79 -10.57
CA THR A 245 19.49 0.66 -10.31
C THR A 245 19.84 0.59 -8.82
N GLU A 246 20.35 1.68 -8.25
CA GLU A 246 20.70 1.79 -6.84
C GLU A 246 19.50 1.47 -5.92
N LEU A 247 18.34 2.06 -6.21
CA LEU A 247 17.11 1.81 -5.44
C LEU A 247 16.67 0.34 -5.53
N ALA A 248 16.76 -0.28 -6.71
CA ALA A 248 16.46 -1.70 -6.87
C ALA A 248 17.50 -2.60 -6.17
N ASP A 249 18.75 -2.19 -6.10
CA ASP A 249 19.84 -2.95 -5.45
C ASP A 249 19.87 -2.79 -3.93
N SER A 250 19.17 -1.78 -3.39
CA SER A 250 19.00 -1.60 -1.95
C SER A 250 18.16 -2.71 -1.26
N TRP A 251 17.55 -3.61 -2.05
CA TRP A 251 16.73 -4.71 -1.55
C TRP A 251 17.24 -6.06 -2.07
N ALA A 252 17.35 -7.04 -1.18
CA ALA A 252 17.80 -8.39 -1.50
C ALA A 252 16.66 -9.20 -2.13
N PHE A 253 16.38 -8.94 -3.42
CA PHE A 253 15.41 -9.72 -4.19
C PHE A 253 15.87 -11.15 -4.42
N SER A 254 14.93 -12.10 -4.44
CA SER A 254 15.22 -13.53 -4.63
C SER A 254 15.78 -13.87 -6.02
N GLY A 255 15.55 -13.02 -7.03
CA GLY A 255 16.01 -13.27 -8.39
C GLY A 255 15.87 -12.07 -9.34
N PRO A 256 16.41 -12.21 -10.57
CA PRO A 256 16.50 -11.11 -11.54
C PRO A 256 15.14 -10.61 -12.03
N ALA A 257 14.11 -11.47 -12.03
CA ALA A 257 12.75 -11.10 -12.41
C ALA A 257 12.12 -10.10 -11.42
N ALA A 258 12.25 -10.35 -10.12
CA ALA A 258 11.74 -9.46 -9.07
C ALA A 258 12.45 -8.10 -9.10
N ARG A 259 13.78 -8.12 -9.24
CA ARG A 259 14.58 -6.91 -9.43
C ARG A 259 14.16 -6.11 -10.66
N SER A 260 13.97 -6.77 -11.80
CA SER A 260 13.53 -6.11 -13.04
C SER A 260 12.13 -5.51 -12.90
N LEU A 261 11.23 -6.22 -12.23
CA LEU A 261 9.88 -5.74 -11.92
C LEU A 261 9.92 -4.54 -10.95
N ALA A 262 10.85 -4.51 -10.00
CA ALA A 262 11.08 -3.36 -9.12
C ALA A 262 11.49 -2.13 -9.92
N ARG A 263 12.44 -2.26 -10.87
CA ARG A 263 12.82 -1.16 -11.77
C ARG A 263 11.65 -0.61 -12.57
N VAL A 264 10.81 -1.50 -13.12
CA VAL A 264 9.58 -1.09 -13.81
C VAL A 264 8.63 -0.37 -12.87
N GLY A 265 8.48 -0.86 -11.62
CA GLY A 265 7.70 -0.21 -10.58
C GLY A 265 8.20 1.20 -10.25
N LEU A 266 9.51 1.37 -10.08
CA LEU A 266 10.17 2.65 -9.80
C LEU A 266 10.03 3.64 -10.96
N ALA A 267 10.21 3.18 -12.20
CA ALA A 267 9.97 4.01 -13.39
C ALA A 267 8.50 4.46 -13.48
N ASN A 268 7.55 3.57 -13.16
CA ASN A 268 6.13 3.93 -13.09
C ASN A 268 5.81 4.87 -11.93
N TYR A 269 6.49 4.73 -10.79
CA TYR A 269 6.39 5.68 -9.67
C TYR A 269 6.82 7.08 -10.14
N PHE A 270 8.00 7.17 -10.76
CA PHE A 270 8.51 8.43 -11.34
C PHE A 270 7.53 9.01 -12.36
N ALA A 271 7.00 8.19 -13.27
CA ALA A 271 6.04 8.63 -14.27
C ALA A 271 4.80 9.28 -13.65
N GLY A 272 4.26 8.67 -12.58
CA GLY A 272 3.17 9.24 -11.80
C GLY A 272 3.55 10.56 -11.13
N ALA A 273 4.74 10.63 -10.54
CA ALA A 273 5.22 11.84 -9.88
C ALA A 273 5.58 12.98 -10.85
N LEU A 274 5.98 12.66 -12.08
CA LEU A 274 6.27 13.65 -13.13
C LEU A 274 4.96 14.25 -13.66
N ILE A 275 3.98 13.41 -13.97
CA ILE A 275 2.66 13.84 -14.49
C ILE A 275 1.85 14.55 -13.40
N LEU A 276 2.00 14.13 -12.14
CA LEU A 276 1.29 14.68 -10.97
C LEU A 276 2.32 15.17 -9.93
N PRO A 277 3.00 16.31 -10.17
CA PRO A 277 4.06 16.82 -9.31
C PRO A 277 3.55 17.06 -7.89
N TYR A 278 4.35 16.69 -6.88
CA TYR A 278 3.92 16.50 -5.50
C TYR A 278 3.19 17.71 -4.89
N GLY A 279 3.85 18.87 -4.84
CA GLY A 279 3.34 20.10 -4.25
C GLY A 279 2.08 20.61 -4.95
N PRO A 280 2.10 20.81 -6.28
CA PRO A 280 0.91 21.20 -7.03
C PRO A 280 -0.25 20.21 -6.88
N PHE A 281 0.04 18.90 -6.91
CA PHE A 281 -0.99 17.84 -6.77
C PHE A 281 -1.58 17.79 -5.36
N LEU A 282 -0.75 17.88 -4.32
CA LEU A 282 -1.20 17.96 -2.93
C LEU A 282 -2.09 19.19 -2.72
N ALA A 283 -1.66 20.36 -3.17
CA ALA A 283 -2.45 21.59 -3.05
C ALA A 283 -3.80 21.47 -3.78
N ALA A 284 -3.83 20.87 -4.98
CA ALA A 284 -5.07 20.61 -5.69
C ALA A 284 -5.97 19.60 -4.95
N ALA A 285 -5.39 18.52 -4.40
CA ALA A 285 -6.11 17.52 -3.64
C ALA A 285 -6.76 18.13 -2.40
N GLU A 286 -6.04 18.94 -1.63
CA GLU A 286 -6.60 19.62 -0.46
C GLU A 286 -7.69 20.64 -0.85
N ARG A 287 -7.44 21.46 -1.87
CA ARG A 287 -8.41 22.43 -2.39
C ARG A 287 -9.71 21.76 -2.85
N PHE A 288 -9.61 20.59 -3.48
CA PHE A 288 -10.77 19.83 -3.95
C PHE A 288 -11.31 18.86 -2.91
N ARG A 289 -10.83 18.91 -1.66
CA ARG A 289 -11.22 17.99 -0.59
C ARG A 289 -11.13 16.53 -1.04
N TYR A 290 -10.04 16.18 -1.71
CA TYR A 290 -9.76 14.85 -2.24
C TYR A 290 -10.81 14.30 -3.21
N ASP A 291 -11.57 15.14 -3.90
CA ASP A 291 -12.46 14.73 -4.98
C ASP A 291 -11.66 14.12 -6.15
N ILE A 292 -11.72 12.79 -6.27
CA ILE A 292 -10.95 12.01 -7.24
C ILE A 292 -11.40 12.33 -8.66
N GLU A 293 -12.69 12.53 -8.92
CA GLU A 293 -13.17 12.84 -10.28
C GLU A 293 -12.79 14.24 -10.69
N ARG A 294 -12.84 15.20 -9.77
CA ARG A 294 -12.37 16.57 -10.02
C ARG A 294 -10.86 16.62 -10.25
N LEU A 295 -10.08 15.80 -9.54
CA LEU A 295 -8.65 15.63 -9.81
C LEU A 295 -8.39 14.97 -11.18
N CYS A 296 -9.18 13.97 -11.56
CA CYS A 296 -9.12 13.35 -12.89
C CYS A 296 -9.34 14.40 -13.99
N ASP A 297 -10.38 15.22 -13.85
CA ASP A 297 -10.67 16.30 -14.79
C ASP A 297 -9.54 17.34 -14.84
N HIS A 298 -9.07 17.79 -13.67
CA HIS A 298 -8.05 18.83 -13.57
C HIS A 298 -6.73 18.44 -14.26
N TYR A 299 -6.29 17.19 -14.08
CA TYR A 299 -5.03 16.68 -14.64
C TYR A 299 -5.18 15.90 -15.95
N GLY A 300 -6.41 15.58 -16.38
CA GLY A 300 -6.66 14.78 -17.58
C GLY A 300 -6.17 13.33 -17.47
N VAL A 301 -6.18 12.74 -16.27
CA VAL A 301 -5.73 11.36 -16.00
C VAL A 301 -6.88 10.48 -15.49
N GLY A 302 -6.68 9.16 -15.49
CA GLY A 302 -7.70 8.21 -15.07
C GLY A 302 -7.82 8.06 -13.55
N PHE A 303 -8.97 7.54 -13.11
CA PHE A 303 -9.30 7.30 -11.70
C PHE A 303 -8.22 6.48 -10.96
N GLU A 304 -7.73 5.38 -11.55
CA GLU A 304 -6.66 4.56 -10.96
C GLU A 304 -5.37 5.36 -10.75
N THR A 305 -5.01 6.22 -11.71
CA THR A 305 -3.79 7.04 -11.63
C THR A 305 -3.86 8.05 -10.50
N VAL A 306 -5.01 8.74 -10.34
CA VAL A 306 -5.23 9.68 -9.22
C VAL A 306 -5.17 8.94 -7.88
N CYS A 307 -5.89 7.83 -7.73
CA CYS A 307 -5.89 7.06 -6.48
C CYS A 307 -4.48 6.52 -6.15
N HIS A 308 -3.75 6.05 -7.15
CA HIS A 308 -2.36 5.64 -6.98
C HIS A 308 -1.52 6.81 -6.45
N ARG A 309 -1.59 7.99 -7.07
CA ARG A 309 -0.82 9.17 -6.62
C ARG A 309 -1.21 9.63 -5.22
N LEU A 310 -2.49 9.66 -4.90
CA LEU A 310 -2.97 9.99 -3.54
C LEU A 310 -2.35 9.07 -2.48
N SER A 311 -2.17 7.79 -2.80
CA SER A 311 -1.55 6.81 -1.90
C SER A 311 -0.04 6.96 -1.71
N THR A 312 0.63 7.85 -2.45
CA THR A 312 2.09 8.09 -2.33
C THR A 312 2.43 9.41 -1.63
N LEU A 313 1.44 10.18 -1.17
CA LEU A 313 1.68 11.53 -0.63
C LEU A 313 2.20 11.53 0.82
N GLN A 314 3.38 10.94 1.05
CA GLN A 314 3.99 10.78 2.39
C GLN A 314 5.31 11.54 2.59
N ARG A 315 5.61 12.57 1.78
CA ARG A 315 6.77 13.45 1.96
C ARG A 315 6.77 14.03 3.38
N PRO A 316 7.88 13.89 4.14
CA PRO A 316 8.00 14.48 5.47
C PRO A 316 7.63 15.97 5.47
N LYS A 317 6.92 16.43 6.52
CA LYS A 317 6.41 17.81 6.71
C LYS A 317 5.32 18.27 5.72
N HIS A 318 5.01 17.50 4.68
CA HIS A 318 3.99 17.81 3.67
C HIS A 318 3.07 16.62 3.41
N ARG A 319 2.73 15.86 4.46
CA ARG A 319 1.94 14.63 4.33
C ARG A 319 0.46 14.93 4.02
N ALA A 320 -0.11 14.17 3.08
CA ALA A 320 -1.54 14.18 2.82
C ALA A 320 -2.30 13.25 3.79
N VAL A 321 -3.60 13.04 3.55
CA VAL A 321 -4.31 11.90 4.16
C VAL A 321 -3.57 10.60 3.81
N PRO A 322 -3.19 9.77 4.81
CA PRO A 322 -2.55 8.49 4.56
C PRO A 322 -3.59 7.52 4.01
N PHE A 323 -3.42 7.15 2.75
CA PHE A 323 -4.34 6.27 2.04
C PHE A 323 -3.78 4.85 1.87
N SER A 324 -4.69 3.89 1.93
CA SER A 324 -4.52 2.53 1.46
C SER A 324 -5.22 2.38 0.11
N PHE A 325 -4.49 1.97 -0.90
CA PHE A 325 -4.95 1.76 -2.26
C PHE A 325 -5.03 0.27 -2.57
N VAL A 326 -6.12 -0.15 -3.18
CA VAL A 326 -6.28 -1.52 -3.67
C VAL A 326 -6.91 -1.58 -5.05
N ARG A 327 -6.60 -2.65 -5.78
CA ARG A 327 -7.27 -2.99 -7.04
C ARG A 327 -7.63 -4.46 -7.06
N VAL A 328 -8.91 -4.76 -7.23
CA VAL A 328 -9.44 -6.12 -7.22
C VAL A 328 -10.25 -6.42 -8.47
N ASP A 329 -10.32 -7.69 -8.88
CA ASP A 329 -11.23 -8.16 -9.92
C ASP A 329 -12.52 -8.76 -9.33
N ARG A 330 -13.43 -9.20 -10.21
CA ARG A 330 -14.73 -9.77 -9.83
C ARG A 330 -14.64 -11.10 -9.08
N ALA A 331 -13.51 -11.80 -9.20
CA ALA A 331 -13.27 -13.07 -8.54
C ALA A 331 -12.62 -12.89 -7.15
N GLY A 332 -12.30 -11.65 -6.76
CA GLY A 332 -11.65 -11.37 -5.48
C GLY A 332 -10.13 -11.29 -5.55
N ASN A 333 -9.52 -11.42 -6.74
CA ASN A 333 -8.07 -11.36 -6.87
C ASN A 333 -7.58 -9.91 -6.73
N MET A 334 -6.86 -9.63 -5.65
CA MET A 334 -6.27 -8.31 -5.42
C MET A 334 -4.93 -8.17 -6.15
N SER A 335 -4.96 -7.51 -7.31
CA SER A 335 -3.78 -7.34 -8.17
C SER A 335 -2.88 -6.16 -7.78
N LYS A 336 -3.36 -5.24 -6.93
CA LYS A 336 -2.53 -4.17 -6.34
C LYS A 336 -2.95 -3.91 -4.90
N ARG A 337 -1.97 -3.71 -4.03
CA ARG A 337 -2.12 -3.30 -2.63
C ARG A 337 -0.97 -2.34 -2.30
N GLN A 338 -1.30 -1.13 -1.91
CA GLN A 338 -0.34 -0.11 -1.53
C GLN A 338 -0.89 0.56 -0.27
N SER A 339 -0.07 0.76 0.75
CA SER A 339 -0.55 1.35 1.99
C SER A 339 0.44 2.34 2.55
N ALA A 340 0.00 3.60 2.65
CA ALA A 340 0.58 4.59 3.54
C ALA A 340 -0.18 4.64 4.89
N ALA A 341 -1.41 4.12 4.94
CA ALA A 341 -2.17 4.01 6.19
C ALA A 341 -1.82 2.73 6.93
N GLY A 342 -2.00 2.71 8.26
CA GLY A 342 -1.85 1.51 9.09
C GLY A 342 -2.89 0.41 8.86
N PHE A 343 -3.63 0.44 7.73
CA PHE A 343 -4.55 -0.62 7.35
C PHE A 343 -3.76 -1.87 6.94
N HIS A 344 -3.93 -2.93 7.70
CA HIS A 344 -3.31 -4.22 7.39
C HIS A 344 -4.14 -4.94 6.32
N PHE A 345 -3.48 -5.47 5.30
CA PHE A 345 -4.13 -6.35 4.33
C PHE A 345 -3.72 -7.78 4.62
N SER A 346 -4.66 -8.60 5.11
CA SER A 346 -4.41 -10.02 5.32
C SER A 346 -3.97 -10.66 4.00
N ARG A 347 -2.92 -11.47 4.10
CA ARG A 347 -2.42 -12.29 2.98
C ARG A 347 -3.20 -13.60 2.92
N VAL A 348 -3.84 -13.97 4.04
CA VAL A 348 -4.58 -15.21 4.25
C VAL A 348 -6.10 -14.97 4.29
N GLY A 349 -6.89 -15.96 3.83
CA GLY A 349 -8.32 -16.04 4.15
C GLY A 349 -9.31 -15.34 3.20
N GLY A 350 -8.82 -14.85 2.05
CA GLY A 350 -9.63 -14.13 1.07
C GLY A 350 -10.06 -12.75 1.58
N ALA A 351 -11.04 -12.14 0.92
CA ALA A 351 -11.53 -10.82 1.29
C ALA A 351 -12.95 -10.87 1.84
N CYS A 352 -13.29 -9.92 2.72
CA CYS A 352 -14.64 -9.84 3.27
C CYS A 352 -15.64 -9.37 2.20
N PRO A 353 -16.70 -10.15 1.91
CA PRO A 353 -17.72 -9.76 0.93
C PRO A 353 -18.60 -8.58 1.38
N LEU A 354 -18.59 -8.24 2.68
CA LEU A 354 -19.28 -7.05 3.22
C LEU A 354 -18.52 -5.75 2.93
N TRP A 355 -17.33 -5.82 2.33
CA TRP A 355 -16.55 -4.66 1.95
C TRP A 355 -17.04 -4.07 0.63
N ASN A 356 -17.29 -2.75 0.60
CA ASN A 356 -17.90 -2.04 -0.53
C ASN A 356 -17.13 -2.13 -1.86
N ILE A 357 -15.86 -2.56 -1.81
CA ILE A 357 -15.05 -2.81 -3.00
C ILE A 357 -15.68 -3.91 -3.87
N TYR A 358 -16.32 -4.91 -3.25
CA TYR A 358 -17.04 -5.95 -3.99
C TYR A 358 -18.40 -5.49 -4.46
N GLU A 359 -19.08 -4.67 -3.64
CA GLU A 359 -20.35 -4.04 -4.01
C GLU A 359 -20.20 -3.16 -5.25
N ALA A 360 -19.06 -2.49 -5.45
CA ALA A 360 -18.83 -1.62 -6.60
C ALA A 360 -19.07 -2.33 -7.96
N PHE A 361 -18.86 -3.65 -8.06
CA PHE A 361 -19.14 -4.40 -9.28
C PHE A 361 -20.62 -4.46 -9.66
N THR A 362 -21.53 -4.24 -8.71
CA THR A 362 -22.99 -4.20 -8.95
C THR A 362 -23.46 -2.83 -9.41
N GLN A 363 -22.65 -1.78 -9.19
CA GLN A 363 -22.92 -0.40 -9.57
C GLN A 363 -21.77 0.19 -10.41
N PRO A 364 -21.53 -0.31 -11.64
CA PRO A 364 -20.36 0.10 -12.43
C PRO A 364 -20.29 1.60 -12.67
N GLY A 365 -19.11 2.17 -12.45
CA GLY A 365 -18.80 3.57 -12.69
C GLY A 365 -19.26 4.53 -11.59
N LYS A 366 -20.10 4.08 -10.65
CA LYS A 366 -20.54 4.87 -9.49
C LYS A 366 -19.52 4.78 -8.36
N ILE A 367 -19.31 5.91 -7.66
CA ILE A 367 -18.50 5.94 -6.45
C ILE A 367 -19.37 5.49 -5.27
N LEU A 368 -18.88 4.48 -4.55
CA LEU A 368 -19.47 3.99 -3.30
C LEU A 368 -18.58 4.39 -2.13
N THR A 369 -19.19 4.69 -0.99
CA THR A 369 -18.51 5.01 0.27
C THR A 369 -18.93 4.04 1.35
N GLN A 370 -18.06 3.77 2.32
CA GLN A 370 -18.36 2.91 3.46
C GLN A 370 -17.51 3.32 4.66
N ILE A 371 -18.13 3.44 5.82
CA ILE A 371 -17.42 3.40 7.11
C ILE A 371 -17.36 1.92 7.50
N ALA A 372 -16.16 1.40 7.71
CA ALA A 372 -15.94 -0.01 7.98
C ALA A 372 -15.08 -0.19 9.24
N THR A 373 -15.51 -1.07 10.14
CA THR A 373 -14.78 -1.38 11.38
C THR A 373 -14.18 -2.78 11.29
N LEU A 374 -12.89 -2.89 11.60
CA LEU A 374 -12.17 -4.17 11.68
C LEU A 374 -12.41 -4.88 13.03
N PRO A 375 -12.07 -6.18 13.17
CA PRO A 375 -12.22 -6.90 14.42
C PRO A 375 -11.42 -6.33 15.60
N ASP A 376 -10.36 -5.56 15.34
CA ASP A 376 -9.56 -4.88 16.36
C ASP A 376 -10.19 -3.56 16.86
N GLY A 377 -11.39 -3.20 16.35
CA GLY A 377 -12.12 -2.00 16.70
C GLY A 377 -11.72 -0.75 15.92
N LYS A 378 -10.70 -0.81 15.05
CA LYS A 378 -10.32 0.34 14.22
C LYS A 378 -11.30 0.55 13.08
N SER A 379 -11.66 1.81 12.86
CA SER A 379 -12.60 2.21 11.82
C SER A 379 -11.89 2.96 10.70
N TYR A 380 -12.31 2.67 9.47
CA TYR A 380 -11.76 3.21 8.24
C TYR A 380 -12.89 3.72 7.34
N PHE A 381 -12.59 4.76 6.57
CA PHE A 381 -13.47 5.29 5.55
C PHE A 381 -12.95 4.87 4.17
N TRP A 382 -13.77 4.14 3.41
CA TRP A 382 -13.43 3.55 2.12
C TRP A 382 -14.25 4.14 0.99
N ILE A 383 -13.57 4.43 -0.12
CA ILE A 383 -14.15 4.85 -1.39
C ILE A 383 -13.85 3.77 -2.42
N ALA A 384 -14.85 3.33 -3.18
CA ALA A 384 -14.70 2.29 -4.19
C ALA A 384 -15.40 2.67 -5.49
N ARG A 385 -14.78 2.35 -6.63
CA ARG A 385 -15.36 2.54 -7.97
C ARG A 385 -14.79 1.52 -8.96
N THR A 386 -15.62 1.00 -9.85
CA THR A 386 -15.13 0.16 -10.95
C THR A 386 -14.44 0.98 -12.04
N ILE A 387 -13.40 0.40 -12.62
CA ILE A 387 -12.76 0.83 -13.86
C ILE A 387 -12.85 -0.31 -14.88
N SER A 388 -13.13 0.05 -16.14
CA SER A 388 -13.19 -0.92 -17.24
C SER A 388 -12.31 -0.49 -18.40
N ARG A 389 -11.63 -1.47 -18.98
CA ARG A 389 -10.83 -1.34 -20.20
C ARG A 389 -11.28 -2.39 -21.20
N ASN A 390 -11.73 -1.94 -22.36
CA ASN A 390 -11.99 -2.79 -23.51
C ASN A 390 -11.09 -2.33 -24.68
N ILE A 391 -10.64 -3.27 -25.51
CA ILE A 391 -9.91 -3.00 -26.75
C ILE A 391 -10.91 -2.83 -27.91
N GLY A 392 -12.20 -3.04 -27.65
CA GLY A 392 -13.27 -2.96 -28.64
C GLY A 392 -13.66 -4.36 -29.14
N GLY A 393 -14.69 -4.43 -29.99
CA GLY A 393 -15.21 -5.69 -30.52
C GLY A 393 -16.39 -6.23 -29.70
N TYR A 394 -17.47 -6.57 -30.39
CA TYR A 394 -18.60 -7.28 -29.79
C TYR A 394 -18.16 -8.71 -29.43
N GLY A 395 -18.42 -9.12 -28.18
CA GLY A 395 -18.03 -10.44 -27.67
C GLY A 395 -16.58 -10.55 -27.19
N SER A 396 -15.74 -9.52 -27.37
CA SER A 396 -14.37 -9.53 -26.86
C SER A 396 -14.33 -9.25 -25.35
N PRO A 397 -13.59 -10.06 -24.56
CA PRO A 397 -13.54 -9.87 -23.11
C PRO A 397 -12.77 -8.59 -22.75
N GLY A 398 -13.43 -7.70 -21.99
CA GLY A 398 -12.80 -6.54 -21.37
C GLY A 398 -12.18 -6.87 -20.01
N LYS A 399 -11.33 -5.97 -19.52
CA LYS A 399 -10.81 -6.00 -18.14
C LYS A 399 -11.65 -5.07 -17.27
N THR A 400 -12.21 -5.59 -16.19
CA THR A 400 -12.95 -4.78 -15.20
C THR A 400 -12.39 -5.04 -13.81
N PHE A 401 -12.07 -3.95 -13.11
CA PHE A 401 -11.54 -3.97 -11.75
C PHE A 401 -12.32 -2.98 -10.90
N THR A 402 -12.32 -3.16 -9.58
CA THR A 402 -12.63 -2.09 -8.62
C THR A 402 -11.33 -1.50 -8.11
N VAL A 403 -11.26 -0.17 -8.08
CA VAL A 403 -10.23 0.58 -7.36
C VAL A 403 -10.82 1.06 -6.04
N GLY A 404 -10.15 0.75 -4.95
CA GLY A 404 -10.49 1.19 -3.61
C GLY A 404 -9.43 2.13 -3.04
N LEU A 405 -9.87 3.16 -2.31
CA LEU A 405 -9.02 4.09 -1.59
C LEU A 405 -9.60 4.28 -0.17
N GLY A 406 -8.81 3.94 0.85
CA GLY A 406 -9.24 3.93 2.25
C GLY A 406 -8.31 4.71 3.15
N CYS A 407 -8.85 5.34 4.19
CA CYS A 407 -8.07 6.02 5.23
C CYS A 407 -8.69 5.74 6.61
N GLU A 408 -7.95 6.01 7.69
CA GLU A 408 -8.53 5.94 9.03
C GLU A 408 -9.68 6.95 9.18
N LEU A 409 -10.72 6.59 9.93
CA LEU A 409 -11.95 7.38 10.03
C LEU A 409 -11.70 8.81 10.50
N ARG A 410 -10.70 9.04 11.35
CA ARG A 410 -10.28 10.38 11.81
C ARG A 410 -9.91 11.34 10.67
N HIS A 411 -9.55 10.84 9.50
CA HIS A 411 -9.24 11.65 8.33
C HIS A 411 -10.44 11.90 7.40
N ALA A 412 -11.55 11.17 7.57
CA ALA A 412 -12.68 11.17 6.65
C ALA A 412 -13.31 12.56 6.46
N GLY A 413 -13.32 13.41 7.49
CA GLY A 413 -13.83 14.79 7.41
C GLY A 413 -13.10 15.67 6.37
N ARG A 414 -11.86 15.33 6.00
CA ARG A 414 -11.10 16.04 4.96
C ARG A 414 -11.60 15.73 3.55
N LEU A 415 -12.29 14.60 3.35
CA LEU A 415 -12.71 14.11 2.05
C LEU A 415 -14.12 14.62 1.72
N ILE A 416 -14.37 15.01 0.47
CA ILE A 416 -15.71 15.42 0.00
C ILE A 416 -16.75 14.32 0.19
N TYR A 417 -16.30 13.07 0.10
CA TYR A 417 -17.12 11.86 0.15
C TYR A 417 -17.75 11.56 1.52
N SER A 418 -17.32 12.23 2.58
CA SER A 418 -17.96 12.13 3.90
C SER A 418 -19.16 13.08 4.07
N THR A 419 -19.43 13.94 3.09
CA THR A 419 -20.54 14.90 3.17
C THR A 419 -21.88 14.21 3.39
N GLY A 420 -22.58 14.58 4.45
CA GLY A 420 -23.89 14.01 4.80
C GLY A 420 -23.82 12.68 5.57
N LEU A 421 -22.63 12.19 5.91
CA LEU A 421 -22.46 11.04 6.78
C LEU A 421 -22.23 11.48 8.23
N ASP A 422 -22.85 10.78 9.16
CA ASP A 422 -22.48 10.85 10.57
C ASP A 422 -21.24 9.97 10.78
N LEU A 423 -20.11 10.60 11.08
CA LEU A 423 -18.83 9.91 11.29
C LEU A 423 -18.64 9.47 12.74
N ASP A 424 -19.45 9.97 13.66
CA ASP A 424 -19.34 9.70 15.09
C ASP A 424 -20.29 8.58 15.54
N GLU A 425 -21.35 8.30 14.77
CA GLU A 425 -22.32 7.22 15.01
C GLU A 425 -21.72 5.82 14.75
N PRO A 426 -21.42 5.01 15.80
CA PRO A 426 -20.81 3.70 15.60
C PRO A 426 -21.71 2.72 14.86
N ALA A 427 -23.05 2.87 14.95
CA ALA A 427 -24.00 2.02 14.25
C ALA A 427 -23.96 2.20 12.72
N ALA A 428 -23.42 3.32 12.22
CA ALA A 428 -23.24 3.56 10.80
C ALA A 428 -22.09 2.76 10.19
N ALA A 429 -21.18 2.22 11.01
CA ALA A 429 -20.02 1.48 10.54
C ALA A 429 -20.34 0.00 10.27
N THR A 430 -20.08 -0.47 9.05
CA THR A 430 -20.23 -1.89 8.72
C THR A 430 -19.13 -2.72 9.40
N PRO A 431 -19.48 -3.77 10.18
CA PRO A 431 -18.50 -4.64 10.80
C PRO A 431 -17.91 -5.63 9.78
N ILE A 432 -16.82 -5.24 9.13
CA ILE A 432 -16.10 -6.10 8.17
C ILE A 432 -15.00 -6.92 8.86
N GLY A 433 -14.37 -7.82 8.10
CA GLY A 433 -13.20 -8.59 8.55
C GLY A 433 -12.12 -8.66 7.49
N MET A 434 -11.02 -9.35 7.81
CA MET A 434 -9.88 -9.50 6.91
C MET A 434 -9.93 -10.75 6.01
N GLY A 435 -11.00 -11.53 6.13
CA GLY A 435 -11.18 -12.83 5.47
C GLY A 435 -11.81 -13.83 6.45
N CYS A 436 -12.75 -14.68 6.01
CA CYS A 436 -13.56 -15.48 6.93
C CYS A 436 -12.71 -16.42 7.82
N LYS A 437 -11.65 -17.00 7.24
CA LYS A 437 -10.75 -17.93 7.93
C LYS A 437 -9.97 -17.29 9.09
N VAL A 438 -9.75 -15.97 9.05
CA VAL A 438 -8.97 -15.23 10.07
C VAL A 438 -9.84 -14.20 10.82
N CYS A 439 -11.15 -14.16 10.56
CA CYS A 439 -12.05 -13.19 11.15
C CYS A 439 -12.63 -13.71 12.47
N GLU A 440 -12.39 -12.98 13.55
CA GLU A 440 -12.81 -13.34 14.91
C GLU A 440 -14.26 -12.94 15.24
N ARG A 441 -15.00 -12.31 14.31
CA ARG A 441 -16.39 -11.87 14.57
C ARG A 441 -17.31 -13.08 14.85
N PRO A 442 -17.94 -13.17 16.04
CA PRO A 442 -18.67 -14.38 16.43
C PRO A 442 -20.00 -14.54 15.69
N ALA A 443 -20.65 -13.43 15.33
CA ALA A 443 -22.01 -13.41 14.79
C ALA A 443 -22.10 -12.82 13.36
N CYS A 444 -21.21 -13.25 12.45
CA CYS A 444 -21.23 -12.79 11.06
C CYS A 444 -22.16 -13.67 10.21
N SER A 445 -23.33 -13.16 9.83
CA SER A 445 -24.28 -13.86 8.96
C SER A 445 -23.74 -14.16 7.56
N GLN A 446 -22.78 -13.37 7.08
CA GLN A 446 -22.17 -13.52 5.77
C GLN A 446 -20.95 -14.47 5.75
N ARG A 447 -20.64 -15.14 6.87
CA ARG A 447 -19.43 -15.97 7.01
C ARG A 447 -19.43 -17.15 6.02
N ALA A 448 -18.42 -17.21 5.17
CA ALA A 448 -18.28 -18.27 4.16
C ALA A 448 -17.48 -19.48 4.66
N PHE A 449 -16.57 -19.29 5.61
CA PHE A 449 -15.71 -20.34 6.15
C PHE A 449 -15.60 -20.24 7.68
N PRO A 450 -15.44 -21.36 8.38
CA PRO A 450 -15.11 -21.36 9.80
C PRO A 450 -13.78 -20.62 10.04
N THR A 451 -13.68 -19.95 11.18
CA THR A 451 -12.41 -19.34 11.61
C THR A 451 -11.41 -20.44 11.94
N ILE A 452 -10.19 -20.34 11.41
CA ILE A 452 -9.10 -21.27 11.71
C ILE A 452 -8.85 -21.27 13.21
N GLY A 453 -8.68 -22.46 13.76
CA GLY A 453 -8.47 -22.72 15.18
C GLY A 453 -9.61 -22.37 16.12
N LYS A 454 -10.84 -22.32 15.61
CA LYS A 454 -12.04 -22.27 16.43
C LYS A 454 -12.83 -23.57 16.28
N GLN A 455 -13.18 -24.17 17.43
CA GLN A 455 -14.15 -25.26 17.44
C GLN A 455 -15.53 -24.74 17.06
N LEU A 456 -16.23 -25.51 16.24
CA LEU A 456 -17.60 -25.20 15.80
C LEU A 456 -18.61 -25.71 16.83
N THR A 457 -19.62 -24.90 17.08
CA THR A 457 -20.83 -25.35 17.76
C THR A 457 -21.69 -26.04 16.71
N VAL A 458 -21.65 -27.37 16.70
CA VAL A 458 -22.49 -28.21 15.83
C VAL A 458 -23.53 -28.88 16.71
N ASP A 459 -24.80 -28.61 16.44
CA ASP A 459 -25.94 -29.21 17.12
C ASP A 459 -26.96 -29.64 16.07
N GLU A 460 -27.28 -30.93 16.03
CA GLU A 460 -28.21 -31.50 15.06
C GLU A 460 -29.67 -31.06 15.31
N ASN A 461 -29.97 -30.55 16.50
CA ASN A 461 -31.32 -30.15 16.91
C ASN A 461 -31.56 -28.64 16.84
N THR A 462 -30.53 -27.85 16.53
CA THR A 462 -30.67 -26.40 16.40
C THR A 462 -30.07 -25.90 15.09
N SER A 463 -30.65 -24.83 14.56
CA SER A 463 -30.10 -24.11 13.41
C SER A 463 -29.99 -22.63 13.77
N THR A 464 -28.97 -21.96 13.24
CA THR A 464 -28.76 -20.55 13.49
C THR A 464 -28.61 -19.80 12.17
N PHE A 465 -28.94 -18.51 12.18
CA PHE A 465 -28.72 -17.64 11.02
C PHE A 465 -27.23 -17.40 10.72
N VAL A 466 -26.36 -17.60 11.72
CA VAL A 466 -24.91 -17.43 11.60
C VAL A 466 -24.29 -18.75 11.15
N PRO A 467 -23.74 -18.85 9.93
CA PRO A 467 -23.06 -20.06 9.52
C PRO A 467 -21.76 -20.23 10.31
N TYR A 468 -21.42 -21.48 10.65
CA TYR A 468 -20.21 -21.85 11.39
C TYR A 468 -20.06 -21.12 12.74
N PRO A 469 -21.04 -21.18 13.65
CA PRO A 469 -20.91 -20.54 14.96
C PRO A 469 -19.75 -21.17 15.74
N ALA A 470 -18.86 -20.35 16.28
CA ALA A 470 -17.74 -20.81 17.10
C ALA A 470 -18.16 -20.99 18.56
N VAL A 471 -17.59 -21.97 19.26
CA VAL A 471 -17.75 -22.12 20.72
C VAL A 471 -17.25 -20.84 21.41
N PRO A 472 -18.03 -20.19 22.29
CA PRO A 472 -17.57 -19.03 23.05
C PRO A 472 -16.29 -19.38 23.83
N LYS A 473 -15.28 -18.50 23.79
CA LYS A 473 -14.16 -18.60 24.77
C LYS A 473 -14.78 -18.30 26.14
N GLY A 474 -14.80 -19.32 27.02
CA GLY A 474 -15.33 -19.23 28.38
C GLY A 474 -14.48 -18.39 29.31
#